data_AF-A0A970QJC7-F1
#
_entry.id   AF-A0A970QJC7-F1
#
_cell.length_a   1.000
_cell.length_b   1.000
_cell.length_c   1.000
_cell.angle_alpha   90.00
_cell.angle_beta   90.00
_cell.angle_gamma   90.00
#
_symmetry.space_group_name_H-M   'P 1'
#
loop_
_entity.id
_entity.type
_entity.pdbx_description
1 polymer ?
#
loop_
_entity_poly.entity_id
_entity_poly.type
_entity_poly.pdbx_seq_one_letter_code
_entity_poly.pdbx_strand_id
1 'polypeptide(L)'
;MAKCKCCGTKGFIIETDVNGLCSACAPYYYLTMPDDLKELDKIIRALERINQAEAALGRLDSARMLLERLRPYAEAGLVQLPRPLHELEAWLDEQQADWQEDA
;
A
#
# COMPACT_ATOMS: atom_id res chain seq x y z
N MET A 1 7.61 22.53 17.64
CA MET A 1 6.53 21.55 17.73
C MET A 1 6.48 20.77 16.42
N ALA A 2 6.67 19.46 16.46
CA ALA A 2 6.53 18.62 15.28
C ALA A 2 5.06 18.59 14.82
N LYS A 3 4.84 18.53 13.51
CA LYS A 3 3.51 18.46 12.87
C LYS A 3 3.50 17.30 11.89
N CYS A 4 2.55 16.39 12.04
CA CYS A 4 2.35 15.31 11.07
C CYS A 4 1.88 15.88 9.72
N LYS A 5 2.58 15.59 8.62
CA LYS A 5 2.14 16.00 7.27
C LYS A 5 0.99 15.14 6.69
N CYS A 6 0.69 13.99 7.29
CA CYS A 6 -0.39 13.08 6.89
C CYS A 6 -1.75 13.47 7.53
N CYS A 7 -1.81 13.68 8.86
CA CYS A 7 -3.05 14.01 9.59
C CYS A 7 -3.10 15.42 10.21
N GLY A 8 -2.00 16.18 10.21
CA GLY A 8 -1.98 17.58 10.68
C GLY A 8 -1.84 17.80 12.19
N THR A 9 -1.85 16.75 13.02
CA THR A 9 -1.73 16.81 14.48
C THR A 9 -0.41 17.43 14.94
N LYS A 10 -0.44 18.20 16.04
CA LYS A 10 0.72 18.84 16.69
C LYS A 10 0.83 18.34 18.14
N GLY A 11 1.99 17.89 18.58
CA GLY A 11 2.17 17.36 19.94
C GLY A 11 3.63 17.06 20.31
N PHE A 12 3.90 16.82 21.59
CA PHE A 12 5.24 16.52 22.15
C PHE A 12 5.69 15.07 21.89
N ILE A 13 4.74 14.17 21.59
CA ILE A 13 4.95 12.73 21.30
C ILE A 13 5.21 12.48 19.79
N ILE A 14 5.13 13.51 18.95
CA ILE A 14 5.40 13.39 17.52
C ILE A 14 6.91 13.49 17.32
N GLU A 15 7.56 12.39 16.93
CA GLU A 15 8.97 12.41 16.56
C GLU A 15 9.20 13.44 15.45
N THR A 16 10.17 14.33 15.65
CA THR A 16 10.62 15.29 14.62
C THR A 16 11.41 14.53 13.56
N ASP A 17 10.73 13.75 12.72
CA ASP A 17 11.37 13.13 11.56
C ASP A 17 10.74 13.57 10.23
N VAL A 18 11.56 13.49 9.17
CA VAL A 18 11.52 14.31 7.94
C VAL A 18 10.28 14.11 7.05
N ASN A 19 9.54 13.03 7.26
CA ASN A 19 8.49 12.55 6.36
C ASN A 19 7.12 12.74 7.00
N GLY A 20 6.05 13.10 6.28
CA GLY A 20 4.72 13.18 6.89
C GLY A 20 4.35 11.91 7.68
N LEU A 21 3.71 12.01 8.84
CA LEU A 21 3.86 10.94 9.84
C LEU A 21 2.54 10.23 10.20
N CYS A 22 1.97 9.37 9.37
CA CYS A 22 0.97 8.36 9.81
C CYS A 22 1.71 7.01 10.01
N SER A 23 1.28 5.94 10.69
CA SER A 23 0.06 5.39 11.29
C SER A 23 -0.16 5.85 12.75
N ALA A 24 -0.53 7.12 12.91
CA ALA A 24 -0.53 7.89 14.16
C ALA A 24 0.88 8.21 14.71
N CYS A 25 1.70 8.83 13.86
CA CYS A 25 2.87 9.64 14.22
C CYS A 25 4.14 8.92 14.76
N ALA A 26 4.35 7.65 14.34
CA ALA A 26 5.57 6.81 14.41
C ALA A 26 5.77 6.04 15.74
N PRO A 27 6.05 4.71 15.72
CA PRO A 27 7.43 4.25 15.45
C PRO A 27 7.62 2.92 14.65
N TYR A 28 6.62 2.07 14.44
CA TYR A 28 6.86 0.73 13.82
C TYR A 28 6.49 0.62 12.33
N TYR A 29 5.73 1.55 11.76
CA TYR A 29 5.34 1.49 10.34
C TYR A 29 6.45 1.91 9.37
N TYR A 30 7.42 2.68 9.84
CA TYR A 30 8.57 3.08 9.02
C TYR A 30 9.40 1.88 8.58
N LEU A 31 9.51 0.85 9.43
CA LEU A 31 10.25 -0.37 9.13
C LEU A 31 9.52 -1.25 8.11
N THR A 32 8.19 -1.26 8.14
CA THR A 32 7.41 -2.15 7.27
C THR A 32 7.07 -1.53 5.92
N MET A 33 7.02 -0.21 5.76
CA MET A 33 6.62 0.40 4.49
C MET A 33 7.52 0.07 3.28
N PRO A 34 8.86 0.11 3.39
CA PRO A 34 9.73 -0.34 2.29
C PRO A 34 9.49 -1.81 1.92
N ASP A 35 9.17 -2.64 2.89
CA ASP A 35 8.90 -4.06 2.66
C ASP A 35 7.49 -4.30 2.12
N ASP A 36 6.49 -3.53 2.57
CA ASP A 36 5.13 -3.53 2.02
C ASP A 36 5.14 -3.11 0.55
N LEU A 37 5.92 -2.08 0.19
CA LEU A 37 6.10 -1.65 -1.21
C LEU A 37 6.78 -2.72 -2.06
N LYS A 38 7.83 -3.38 -1.53
CA LYS A 38 8.48 -4.50 -2.22
C LYS A 38 7.54 -5.68 -2.39
N GLU A 39 6.74 -5.98 -1.37
CA GLU A 39 5.82 -7.09 -1.41
C GLU A 39 4.69 -6.84 -2.41
N LEU A 40 4.18 -5.61 -2.46
CA LEU A 40 3.22 -5.17 -3.47
C LEU A 40 3.81 -5.33 -4.89
N ASP A 41 5.05 -4.91 -5.14
CA ASP A 41 5.72 -5.10 -6.44
C ASP A 41 5.90 -6.59 -6.79
N LYS A 42 6.26 -7.43 -5.83
CA LYS A 42 6.36 -8.89 -6.04
C LYS A 42 5.01 -9.51 -6.38
N ILE A 43 3.94 -9.09 -5.71
CA ILE A 43 2.60 -9.60 -5.97
C ILE A 43 2.16 -9.21 -7.39
N ILE A 44 2.34 -7.96 -7.80
CA ILE A 44 2.03 -7.50 -9.16
C ILE A 44 2.75 -8.36 -10.19
N ARG A 45 4.08 -8.53 -10.06
CA ARG A 45 4.88 -9.37 -10.98
C ARG A 45 4.55 -10.86 -10.92
N ALA A 46 3.92 -11.31 -9.85
CA ALA A 46 3.51 -12.70 -9.71
C ALA A 46 2.16 -12.94 -10.39
N LEU A 47 1.23 -12.01 -10.26
CA LEU A 47 -0.07 -12.04 -10.95
C LEU A 47 0.11 -12.07 -12.48
N GLU A 48 1.13 -11.40 -13.01
CA GLU A 48 1.47 -11.47 -14.44
C GLU A 48 1.91 -12.87 -14.94
N ARG A 49 2.26 -13.80 -14.03
CA ARG A 49 2.84 -15.12 -14.37
C ARG A 49 2.10 -16.29 -13.72
N ILE A 50 1.06 -16.01 -12.95
CA ILE A 50 0.31 -17.04 -12.24
C ILE A 50 -0.66 -17.70 -13.22
N ASN A 51 -0.78 -19.02 -13.15
CA ASN A 51 -1.68 -19.79 -14.00
C ASN A 51 -2.78 -20.51 -13.19
N GLN A 52 -2.83 -20.25 -11.88
CA GLN A 52 -3.78 -20.89 -10.96
C GLN A 52 -4.65 -19.83 -10.32
N ALA A 53 -5.95 -19.88 -10.58
CA ALA A 53 -6.94 -18.88 -10.16
C ALA A 53 -6.98 -18.71 -8.63
N GLU A 54 -7.03 -19.80 -7.86
CA GLU A 54 -7.07 -19.74 -6.39
C GLU A 54 -5.84 -19.01 -5.80
N ALA A 55 -4.66 -19.27 -6.35
CA ALA A 55 -3.43 -18.61 -5.93
C ALA A 55 -3.39 -17.14 -6.37
N ALA A 56 -3.98 -16.80 -7.52
CA ALA A 56 -4.12 -15.43 -8.00
C ALA A 56 -5.05 -14.62 -7.09
N LEU A 57 -6.21 -15.17 -6.73
CA LEU A 57 -7.18 -14.53 -5.84
C LEU A 57 -6.58 -14.26 -4.45
N GLY A 58 -5.89 -15.24 -3.85
CA GLY A 58 -5.23 -15.03 -2.55
C GLY A 58 -4.11 -13.97 -2.59
N ARG A 59 -3.44 -13.83 -3.74
CA ARG A 59 -2.44 -12.76 -3.97
C ARG A 59 -3.12 -11.39 -4.11
N LEU A 60 -4.25 -11.31 -4.81
CA LEU A 60 -5.04 -10.08 -4.94
C LEU A 60 -5.54 -9.57 -3.58
N ASP A 61 -6.05 -10.46 -2.73
CA ASP A 61 -6.45 -10.10 -1.35
C ASP A 61 -5.27 -9.53 -0.56
N SER A 62 -4.09 -10.15 -0.69
CA SER A 62 -2.86 -9.66 -0.07
C SER A 62 -2.45 -8.28 -0.59
N ALA A 63 -2.55 -8.05 -1.90
CA ALA A 63 -2.28 -6.75 -2.52
C ALA A 63 -3.24 -5.67 -2.00
N ARG A 64 -4.53 -5.98 -1.85
CA ARG A 64 -5.52 -5.04 -1.30
C ARG A 64 -5.18 -4.64 0.13
N MET A 65 -4.86 -5.60 1.00
CA MET A 65 -4.47 -5.30 2.38
C MET A 65 -3.23 -4.40 2.47
N LEU A 66 -2.22 -4.64 1.62
CA LEU A 66 -1.04 -3.79 1.53
C LEU A 66 -1.40 -2.38 1.03
N LEU A 67 -2.28 -2.30 0.03
CA LEU A 67 -2.70 -1.03 -0.53
C LEU A 67 -3.51 -0.20 0.46
N GLU A 68 -4.42 -0.80 1.23
CA GLU A 68 -5.14 -0.11 2.31
C GLU A 68 -4.20 0.49 3.35
N ARG A 69 -3.12 -0.23 3.69
CA ARG A 69 -2.08 0.27 4.60
C ARG A 69 -1.26 1.41 3.99
N LEU A 70 -0.99 1.37 2.69
CA LEU A 70 -0.20 2.38 1.97
C LEU A 70 -1.04 3.59 1.52
N ARG A 71 -2.36 3.47 1.38
CA ARG A 71 -3.30 4.50 0.90
C ARG A 71 -3.09 5.87 1.56
N PRO A 72 -3.10 6.02 2.90
CA PRO A 72 -2.96 7.34 3.53
C PRO A 72 -1.60 8.00 3.25
N TYR A 73 -0.57 7.20 2.99
CA TYR A 73 0.76 7.70 2.64
C TYR A 73 0.86 8.09 1.17
N ALA A 74 0.22 7.32 0.29
CA ALA A 74 0.15 7.61 -1.13
C ALA A 74 -0.66 8.90 -1.37
N GLU A 75 -1.80 9.06 -0.71
CA GLU A 75 -2.63 10.28 -0.76
C GLU A 75 -1.88 11.51 -0.22
N ALA A 76 -1.08 11.32 0.84
CA ALA A 76 -0.24 12.38 1.39
C ALA A 76 1.03 12.67 0.54
N GLY A 77 1.26 11.94 -0.55
CA GLY A 77 2.45 12.09 -1.42
C GLY A 77 3.76 11.68 -0.76
N LEU A 78 3.71 10.79 0.23
CA LEU A 78 4.85 10.37 1.05
C LEU A 78 5.52 9.10 0.55
N VAL A 79 4.82 8.31 -0.27
CA VAL A 79 5.33 7.11 -0.91
C VAL A 79 5.06 7.17 -2.41
N GLN A 80 6.01 6.68 -3.20
CA GLN A 80 5.79 6.42 -4.62
C GLN A 80 5.34 4.98 -4.80
N LEU A 81 4.09 4.81 -5.22
CA LEU A 81 3.58 3.52 -5.66
C LEU A 81 4.12 3.20 -7.07
N PRO A 82 4.19 1.91 -7.46
CA PRO A 82 4.62 1.50 -8.80
C PRO A 82 3.76 2.12 -9.92
N ARG A 83 2.49 2.37 -9.61
CA ARG A 83 1.50 3.06 -10.43
C ARG A 83 0.72 4.05 -9.57
N PRO A 84 0.12 5.09 -10.15
CA PRO A 84 -0.81 5.95 -9.42
C PRO A 84 -1.86 5.12 -8.66
N LEU A 85 -2.20 5.54 -7.44
CA LEU A 85 -3.12 4.81 -6.54
C LEU A 85 -4.40 4.37 -7.26
N HIS A 86 -5.04 5.30 -7.98
CA HIS A 86 -6.28 5.04 -8.71
C HIS A 86 -6.12 4.01 -9.85
N GLU A 87 -5.01 4.04 -10.58
CA GLU A 87 -4.73 3.06 -11.63
C GLU A 87 -4.44 1.68 -11.04
N LEU A 88 -3.77 1.64 -9.88
CA LEU A 88 -3.48 0.39 -9.20
C LEU A 88 -4.75 -0.25 -8.62
N GLU A 89 -5.64 0.55 -8.05
CA GLU A 89 -6.95 0.10 -7.56
C GLU A 89 -7.81 -0.45 -8.70
N ALA A 90 -7.92 0.29 -9.81
CA ALA A 90 -8.64 -0.16 -10.99
C ALA A 90 -8.05 -1.48 -11.56
N TRP A 91 -6.73 -1.58 -11.65
CA TRP A 91 -6.07 -2.79 -12.12
C TRP A 91 -6.32 -3.99 -11.20
N LEU A 92 -6.32 -3.80 -9.87
CA LEU A 92 -6.65 -4.86 -8.92
C LEU A 92 -8.12 -5.31 -9.04
N ASP A 93 -9.04 -4.37 -9.27
CA ASP A 93 -10.46 -4.66 -9.50
C ASP A 93 -10.65 -5.45 -10.81
N GLU A 94 -9.99 -5.04 -11.89
CA GLU A 94 -9.99 -5.75 -13.19
C GLU A 94 -9.44 -7.17 -13.04
N GLN A 95 -8.26 -7.33 -12.43
CA GLN A 95 -7.68 -8.65 -12.20
C GLN A 95 -8.58 -9.52 -11.33
N GLN A 96 -9.24 -8.95 -10.32
CA GLN A 96 -10.16 -9.71 -9.49
C GLN A 96 -11.38 -10.19 -10.26
N ALA A 97 -11.90 -9.39 -11.19
CA ALA A 97 -12.98 -9.82 -12.08
C ALA A 97 -12.50 -10.93 -13.01
N ASP A 98 -11.37 -10.75 -13.71
CA ASP A 98 -10.81 -11.73 -14.64
C ASP A 98 -10.62 -13.10 -13.97
N TRP A 99 -9.95 -13.12 -12.80
CA TRP A 99 -9.67 -14.36 -12.07
C TRP A 99 -10.91 -14.97 -11.40
N GLN A 100 -11.98 -14.20 -11.16
CA GLN A 100 -13.25 -14.73 -10.66
C GLN A 100 -14.09 -15.36 -11.78
N GLU A 101 -13.96 -14.89 -13.01
CA GLU A 101 -14.62 -15.49 -14.17
C GLU A 101 -13.95 -16.81 -14.61
N ASP A 102 -12.64 -16.94 -14.38
CA ASP A 102 -11.84 -18.14 -14.70
C ASP A 102 -11.83 -19.23 -13.59
N ALA A 103 -12.44 -18.99 -12.42
CA ALA A 103 -12.46 -19.91 -11.26
C ALA A 103 -13.71 -20.81 -11.20
#